data_AF-A0A4R9L2X6-F1
#
_entry.id   AF-A0A4R9L2X6-F1
#
_cell.length_a   1.000
_cell.length_b   1.000
_cell.length_c   1.000
_cell.angle_alpha   90.00
_cell.angle_beta   90.00
_cell.angle_gamma   90.00
#
_symmetry.space_group_name_H-M   'P 1'
#
loop_
_entity.id
_entity.type
_entity.pdbx_description
1 polymer ?
#
loop_
_entity_poly.entity_id
_entity_poly.type
_entity_poly.pdbx_seq_one_letter_code
_entity_poly.pdbx_strand_id
1 'polypeptide(L)'
;MKKIIALALFLSVFATGVFALSEMETLLIKEATNPELKKIAKDYLLKKAKDQKDLAEKYKSLATRSQGGKANSSNEEHKKYKKLEEHCNQEAAEYEKEAGKL
;
A
#
# COMPACT_ATOMS: atom_id res chain seq x y z
N MET A 1 -28.44 5.09 22.05
CA MET A 1 -27.79 5.70 20.87
C MET A 1 -26.28 5.92 21.02
N LYS A 2 -25.74 6.26 22.21
CA LYS A 2 -24.27 6.43 22.41
C LYS A 2 -23.42 5.19 22.07
N LYS A 3 -23.97 3.98 22.24
CA LYS A 3 -23.27 2.70 21.95
C LYS A 3 -23.09 2.40 20.45
N ILE A 4 -23.95 2.94 19.58
CA ILE A 4 -23.88 2.72 18.13
C ILE A 4 -22.76 3.58 17.52
N ILE A 5 -22.57 4.79 18.05
CA ILE A 5 -21.50 5.70 17.62
C ILE A 5 -20.11 5.12 17.94
N ALA A 6 -19.96 4.47 19.10
CA ALA A 6 -18.72 3.79 19.47
C ALA A 6 -18.40 2.59 18.55
N LEU A 7 -19.41 1.84 18.14
CA LEU A 7 -19.24 0.71 17.22
C LEU A 7 -18.85 1.16 15.80
N ALA A 8 -19.44 2.28 15.33
CA ALA A 8 -19.07 2.88 14.05
C ALA A 8 -17.64 3.45 14.06
N LEU A 9 -17.22 4.07 15.17
CA LEU A 9 -15.83 4.52 15.37
C LEU A 9 -14.86 3.34 15.42
N PHE A 10 -15.20 2.24 16.07
CA PHE A 10 -14.36 1.05 16.13
C PHE A 10 -14.17 0.41 14.74
N LEU A 11 -15.23 0.33 13.94
CA LEU A 11 -15.16 -0.17 12.56
C LEU A 11 -14.33 0.72 11.63
N SER A 12 -14.32 2.06 11.84
CA SER A 12 -13.44 2.95 11.07
C SER A 12 -11.94 2.77 11.37
N VAL A 13 -11.58 2.25 12.55
CA VAL A 13 -10.18 1.95 12.89
C VAL A 13 -9.70 0.68 12.19
N PHE A 14 -10.57 -0.31 11.97
CA PHE A 14 -10.20 -1.52 11.20
C PHE A 14 -10.04 -1.26 9.70
N ALA A 15 -10.75 -0.28 9.14
CA ALA A 15 -10.59 0.12 7.73
C ALA A 15 -9.26 0.87 7.46
N THR A 16 -8.54 1.26 8.52
CA THR A 16 -7.20 1.87 8.41
C THR A 16 -6.06 0.88 8.67
N GLY A 17 -6.37 -0.41 8.84
CA GLY A 17 -5.36 -1.45 8.82
C GLY A 17 -4.77 -1.54 7.41
N VAL A 18 -3.70 -0.78 7.16
CA VAL A 18 -2.82 -0.95 6.01
C VAL A 18 -2.17 -2.33 6.18
N PHE A 19 -2.87 -3.37 5.75
CA PHE A 19 -2.27 -4.68 5.61
C PHE A 19 -1.54 -4.67 4.26
N ALA A 20 -0.28 -4.22 4.24
CA ALA A 20 0.48 -4.26 2.98
C ALA A 20 0.66 -5.70 2.47
N LEU A 21 0.65 -6.69 3.37
CA LEU A 21 0.58 -8.10 3.02
C LEU A 21 -0.85 -8.61 3.05
N SER A 22 -1.29 -9.18 1.94
CA SER A 22 -2.49 -10.01 1.90
C SER A 22 -2.31 -11.31 2.69
N GLU A 23 -3.43 -11.94 3.03
CA GLU A 23 -3.44 -13.25 3.70
C GLU A 23 -2.68 -14.32 2.89
N MET A 24 -2.81 -14.29 1.56
CA MET A 24 -2.09 -15.20 0.67
C MET A 24 -0.58 -14.98 0.69
N GLU A 25 -0.13 -13.73 0.76
CA GLU A 25 1.29 -13.40 0.84
C GLU A 25 1.88 -13.79 2.20
N THR A 26 1.07 -13.65 3.25
CA THR A 26 1.43 -14.14 4.60
C THR A 26 1.59 -15.66 4.61
N LEU A 27 0.69 -16.39 3.96
CA LEU A 27 0.79 -17.84 3.80
C LEU A 27 2.01 -18.23 2.97
N LEU A 28 2.29 -17.53 1.86
CA LEU A 28 3.47 -17.76 1.03
C LEU A 28 4.77 -17.66 1.85
N ILE A 29 4.90 -16.62 2.68
CA ILE A 29 6.05 -16.42 3.57
C ILE A 29 6.16 -17.56 4.59
N LYS A 30 5.03 -17.95 5.20
CA LYS A 30 4.99 -18.97 6.25
C LYS A 30 5.36 -20.36 5.74
N GLU A 31 4.89 -20.72 4.56
CA GLU A 31 5.14 -22.03 3.94
C GLU A 31 6.50 -22.12 3.23
N ALA A 32 7.21 -21.00 3.07
CA ALA A 32 8.56 -20.94 2.53
C ALA A 32 9.61 -21.49 3.52
N THR A 33 9.59 -22.81 3.73
CA THR A 33 10.36 -23.50 4.77
C THR A 33 11.78 -23.92 4.33
N ASN A 34 12.05 -23.99 3.02
CA ASN A 34 13.37 -24.35 2.48
C ASN A 34 14.00 -23.19 1.68
N PRO A 35 15.33 -23.23 1.41
CA PRO A 35 16.03 -22.11 0.76
C PRO A 35 15.48 -21.75 -0.63
N GLU A 36 15.04 -22.73 -1.42
CA GLU A 36 14.48 -22.49 -2.75
C GLU A 36 13.12 -21.78 -2.66
N LEU A 37 12.24 -22.24 -1.77
CA LEU A 37 10.95 -21.61 -1.53
C LEU A 37 11.09 -20.20 -0.94
N LYS A 38 12.06 -19.99 -0.03
CA LYS A 38 12.39 -18.66 0.49
C LYS A 38 12.84 -17.72 -0.61
N LYS A 39 13.68 -18.19 -1.54
CA LYS A 39 14.09 -17.41 -2.71
C LYS A 39 12.89 -17.05 -3.59
N ILE A 40 11.99 -17.99 -3.87
CA ILE A 40 10.78 -17.73 -4.66
C ILE A 40 9.88 -16.68 -3.97
N ALA A 41 9.63 -16.85 -2.68
CA ALA A 41 8.83 -15.90 -1.90
C ALA A 41 9.50 -14.51 -1.85
N LYS A 42 10.82 -14.46 -1.68
CA LYS A 42 11.61 -13.22 -1.74
C LYS A 42 11.48 -12.52 -3.08
N ASP A 43 11.69 -13.24 -4.18
CA ASP A 43 11.61 -12.68 -5.53
C ASP A 43 10.19 -12.16 -5.83
N TYR A 44 9.16 -12.86 -5.36
CA TYR A 44 7.78 -12.40 -5.42
C TYR A 44 7.57 -11.07 -4.68
N LEU A 45 8.01 -10.99 -3.42
CA LEU A 45 7.84 -9.78 -2.60
C LEU A 45 8.63 -8.59 -3.18
N LEU A 46 9.84 -8.82 -3.69
CA LEU A 46 10.63 -7.80 -4.37
C LEU A 46 9.94 -7.30 -5.65
N LYS A 47 9.31 -8.20 -6.42
CA LYS A 47 8.52 -7.81 -7.58
C LYS A 47 7.32 -6.95 -7.18
N LYS A 48 6.59 -7.35 -6.12
CA LYS A 48 5.48 -6.57 -5.57
C LYS A 48 5.91 -5.18 -5.10
N ALA A 49 7.03 -5.09 -4.40
CA ALA A 49 7.60 -3.82 -3.99
C ALA A 49 7.89 -2.91 -5.18
N LYS A 50 8.48 -3.47 -6.25
CA LYS A 50 8.74 -2.74 -7.49
C LYS A 50 7.44 -2.25 -8.14
N ASP A 51 6.45 -3.12 -8.29
CA ASP A 51 5.17 -2.76 -8.89
C ASP A 51 4.49 -1.60 -8.12
N GLN A 52 4.61 -1.58 -6.79
CA GLN A 52 4.10 -0.50 -5.94
C GLN A 52 4.91 0.80 -6.10
N LYS A 53 6.24 0.72 -6.23
CA LYS A 53 7.08 1.90 -6.54
C LYS A 53 6.72 2.50 -7.90
N ASP A 54 6.57 1.66 -8.92
CA ASP A 54 6.15 2.09 -10.26
C ASP A 54 4.75 2.74 -10.22
N LEU A 55 3.86 2.26 -9.36
CA LEU A 55 2.54 2.87 -9.14
C LEU A 55 2.62 4.19 -8.38
N ALA A 56 3.48 4.29 -7.36
CA ALA A 56 3.74 5.53 -6.64
C ALA A 56 4.27 6.63 -7.57
N GLU A 57 5.19 6.29 -8.48
CA GLU A 57 5.70 7.22 -9.49
C GLU A 57 4.60 7.73 -10.43
N LYS A 58 3.67 6.87 -10.84
CA LYS A 58 2.49 7.27 -11.62
C LYS A 58 1.61 8.26 -10.83
N TYR A 59 1.34 7.97 -9.56
CA TYR A 59 0.55 8.88 -8.72
C TYR A 59 1.26 10.21 -8.46
N LYS A 60 2.59 10.20 -8.27
CA LYS A 60 3.40 11.41 -8.18
C LYS A 60 3.29 12.27 -9.43
N SER A 61 3.36 11.65 -10.61
CA SER A 61 3.16 12.34 -11.89
C SER A 61 1.77 12.96 -11.98
N LEU A 62 0.72 12.23 -11.58
CA LEU A 62 -0.65 12.75 -11.55
C LEU A 62 -0.82 13.88 -10.51
N ALA A 63 -0.16 13.78 -9.36
CA ALA A 63 -0.17 14.79 -8.31
C ALA A 63 0.59 16.06 -8.68
N THR A 64 1.47 16.03 -9.67
CA THR A 64 2.26 17.20 -10.12
C THR A 64 1.80 17.74 -11.47
N ARG A 65 0.96 17.00 -12.19
CA ARG A 65 0.43 17.40 -13.50
C ARG A 65 -0.50 18.60 -13.36
N SER A 66 -0.11 19.74 -13.90
CA SER A 66 -1.01 20.90 -14.03
C SER A 66 -2.20 20.53 -14.92
N GLN A 67 -3.39 20.46 -14.34
CA GLN A 67 -4.65 20.36 -15.09
C GLN A 67 -5.29 21.74 -15.07
N GLY A 68 -5.49 22.37 -16.23
CA GLY A 68 -6.06 23.71 -16.40
C GLY A 68 -7.55 23.83 -16.01
N GLY A 69 -7.98 23.16 -14.95
CA GLY A 69 -9.34 23.17 -14.41
C GLY A 69 -9.50 24.12 -13.21
N LYS A 70 -10.73 24.22 -12.70
CA LYS A 70 -11.07 25.06 -11.54
C LYS A 70 -10.16 24.74 -10.35
N ALA A 71 -9.49 25.76 -9.81
CA ALA A 71 -8.42 25.64 -8.79
C ALA A 71 -8.79 24.75 -7.59
N ASN A 72 -10.06 24.74 -7.14
CA ASN A 72 -10.50 23.92 -6.01
C ASN A 72 -10.55 22.41 -6.32
N SER A 73 -11.02 22.02 -7.53
CA SER A 73 -11.08 20.60 -7.93
C SER A 73 -9.68 20.04 -8.17
N SER A 74 -8.81 20.85 -8.79
CA SER A 74 -7.41 20.51 -9.00
C SER A 74 -6.71 20.26 -7.67
N ASN A 75 -6.89 21.12 -6.65
CA ASN A 75 -6.23 20.96 -5.36
C ASN A 75 -6.62 19.67 -4.61
N GLU A 76 -7.91 19.30 -4.60
CA GLU A 76 -8.35 18.06 -3.94
C GLU A 76 -7.89 16.80 -4.68
N GLU A 77 -7.83 16.82 -6.02
CA GLU A 77 -7.24 15.73 -6.80
C GLU A 77 -5.73 15.58 -6.56
N HIS A 78 -4.99 16.69 -6.50
CA HIS A 78 -3.56 16.68 -6.16
C HIS A 78 -3.32 16.06 -4.78
N LYS A 79 -4.12 16.43 -3.77
CA LYS A 79 -4.05 15.82 -2.44
C LYS A 79 -4.38 14.33 -2.47
N LYS A 80 -5.39 13.90 -3.24
CA LYS A 80 -5.75 12.49 -3.38
C LYS A 80 -4.60 11.69 -3.98
N TYR A 81 -4.01 12.15 -5.07
CA TYR A 81 -2.89 11.45 -5.70
C TYR A 81 -1.64 11.43 -4.82
N LYS A 82 -1.37 12.50 -4.07
CA LYS A 82 -0.29 12.52 -3.09
C LYS A 82 -0.49 11.46 -1.99
N LYS A 83 -1.70 11.32 -1.47
CA LYS A 83 -2.02 10.25 -0.49
C LYS A 83 -1.83 8.85 -1.08
N LEU A 84 -2.19 8.65 -2.35
CA LEU A 84 -2.00 7.36 -3.03
C LEU A 84 -0.51 7.07 -3.28
N GLU A 85 0.28 8.07 -3.65
CA GLU A 85 1.74 7.97 -3.75
C GLU A 85 2.35 7.56 -2.39
N GLU A 86 1.98 8.26 -1.31
CA GLU A 86 2.46 7.96 0.05
C GLU A 86 2.10 6.53 0.47
N HIS A 87 0.87 6.09 0.19
CA HIS A 87 0.41 4.73 0.49
C HIS A 87 1.19 3.66 -0.28
N CYS A 88 1.36 3.82 -1.59
CA CYS A 88 2.13 2.86 -2.40
C CYS A 88 3.60 2.78 -1.96
N ASN A 89 4.20 3.91 -1.56
CA ASN A 89 5.56 3.91 -1.01
C ASN A 89 5.65 3.18 0.34
N GLN A 90 4.64 3.31 1.20
CA GLN A 90 4.55 2.56 2.46
C GLN A 90 4.43 1.05 2.20
N GLU A 91 3.52 0.64 1.31
CA GLU A 91 3.36 -0.78 0.94
C GLU A 91 4.65 -1.35 0.34
N ALA A 92 5.30 -0.62 -0.58
CA ALA A 92 6.57 -1.03 -1.16
C ALA A 92 7.65 -1.27 -0.10
N ALA A 93 7.77 -0.36 0.88
CA ALA A 93 8.73 -0.49 1.97
C ALA A 93 8.45 -1.71 2.87
N GLU A 94 7.17 -2.02 3.11
CA GLU A 94 6.79 -3.22 3.85
C GLU A 94 7.14 -4.50 3.08
N TYR A 95 6.84 -4.56 1.78
CA TYR A 95 7.24 -5.69 0.93
C TYR A 95 8.77 -5.90 0.92
N GLU A 96 9.57 -4.83 0.81
CA GLU A 96 11.04 -4.93 0.86
C GLU A 96 11.54 -5.41 2.22
N LYS A 97 10.92 -4.93 3.30
CA LYS A 97 11.25 -5.36 4.66
C LYS A 97 11.00 -6.85 4.85
N GLU A 98 9.87 -7.37 4.38
CA GLU A 98 9.53 -8.79 4.51
C GLU A 98 10.41 -9.66 3.59
N ALA A 99 10.70 -9.21 2.37
CA ALA A 99 11.67 -9.87 1.49
C ALA A 99 13.08 -9.94 2.11
N GLY A 100 13.49 -8.93 2.89
CA GLY A 100 14.77 -8.92 3.59
C GLY A 100 14.89 -9.96 4.71
N LYS A 101 13.77 -10.50 5.23
CA LYS A 101 13.76 -11.54 6.26
C LYS A 101 13.84 -12.96 5.71
N LEU A 102 13.64 -13.13 4.41
CA LEU A 102 13.70 -14.40 3.67
C LEU A 102 15.09 -14.65 3.09
#